data_AF-A0A2E5C609-F1
#
_entry.id   AF-A0A2E5C609-F1
#
_cell.length_a   1.000
_cell.length_b   1.000
_cell.length_c   1.000
_cell.angle_alpha   90.00
_cell.angle_beta   90.00
_cell.angle_gamma   90.00
#
_symmetry.space_group_name_H-M   'P 1'
#
loop_
_entity.id
_entity.type
_entity.pdbx_description
1 polymer ?
#
loop_
_entity_poly.entity_id
_entity_poly.type
_entity_poly.pdbx_seq_one_letter_code
_entity_poly.pdbx_strand_id
1 'polypeptide(L)'
;MGNRGCLHDANGNITKTSARNAWIVCELEFNGIHRQVMTPGHYTELFFLDEATALSAGHRPCSKCARSRAKIFTTLWMRANPGTGSSLSEIDDRLKEERTASVGVEGFWEAMPEQLPSGTFLLLTQGGEKAPWLWWQGRAYKWSEDGYAEVCSLTNEKLVMVITPHSTVRVLKEGYEPRVHFSIKDQASEYSKKEQKPEKTNTLLTSEEVMASELKESSPRKESSPRKKSQKTLYKREVTPRGRELAVYFAGILRVTGMENGETYPLKKFLGNFSGHISAGRIEAASGGYRLTPTGHSYFASRGIPEAQVNAAVRQIQTGGEGWVEVD
;
A
#
# COMPACT_ATOMS: atom_id res chain seq x y z
N MET A 1 9.47 1.42 10.42
CA MET A 1 10.45 1.68 11.50
C MET A 1 11.81 1.99 10.86
N GLY A 2 12.67 2.77 11.50
CA GLY A 2 14.00 3.12 11.04
C GLY A 2 15.07 2.97 12.13
N ASN A 3 16.33 3.03 11.73
CA ASN A 3 17.48 2.91 12.63
C ASN A 3 18.64 3.76 12.12
N ARG A 4 19.21 4.58 13.01
CA ARG A 4 20.42 5.41 12.81
C ARG A 4 21.50 5.15 13.87
N GLY A 5 21.41 4.00 14.56
CA GLY A 5 22.21 3.62 15.72
C GLY A 5 21.55 4.01 17.06
N CYS A 6 22.30 3.91 18.15
CA CYS A 6 21.86 4.34 19.48
C CYS A 6 21.99 5.87 19.59
N LEU A 7 20.86 6.56 19.65
CA LEU A 7 20.79 8.02 19.73
C LEU A 7 20.50 8.53 21.15
N HIS A 8 20.19 7.62 22.08
CA HIS A 8 19.71 7.96 23.41
C HIS A 8 20.71 7.54 24.50
N ASP A 9 20.69 8.26 25.63
CA ASP A 9 21.39 7.84 26.85
C ASP A 9 20.56 6.79 27.63
N ALA A 10 21.08 6.34 28.79
CA ALA A 10 20.38 5.35 29.62
C ALA A 10 19.02 5.82 30.17
N ASN A 11 18.75 7.14 30.16
CA ASN A 11 17.50 7.74 30.62
C ASN A 11 16.52 8.01 29.47
N GLY A 12 16.90 7.68 28.23
CA GLY A 12 16.07 7.93 27.05
C GLY A 12 16.21 9.35 26.49
N ASN A 13 17.18 10.16 26.93
CA ASN A 13 17.39 11.48 26.33
C ASN A 13 18.13 11.34 25.00
N ILE A 14 17.66 12.02 23.95
CA ILE A 14 18.36 12.04 22.66
C ILE A 14 19.62 12.89 22.76
N THR A 15 20.79 12.28 22.54
CA THR A 15 22.10 12.92 22.66
C THR A 15 22.86 13.01 21.33
N LYS A 16 22.37 12.34 20.28
CA LYS A 16 23.01 12.29 18.97
C LYS A 16 21.97 12.32 17.85
N THR A 17 22.35 12.87 16.70
CA THR A 17 21.53 12.83 15.47
C THR A 17 21.79 11.57 14.64
N SER A 18 22.94 10.93 14.83
CA SER A 18 23.36 9.68 14.20
C SER A 18 24.44 8.98 15.03
N ALA A 19 24.49 7.65 15.00
CA ALA A 19 25.60 6.86 15.54
C ALA A 19 26.22 5.88 14.52
N ARG A 20 25.73 5.87 13.26
CA ARG A 20 26.27 5.05 12.17
C ARG A 20 25.84 5.59 10.80
N ASN A 21 26.59 5.23 9.74
CA ASN A 21 26.24 5.61 8.36
C ASN A 21 25.07 4.80 7.80
N ALA A 22 24.91 3.55 8.26
CA ALA A 22 23.84 2.66 7.81
C ALA A 22 22.48 3.06 8.40
N TRP A 23 21.86 4.05 7.77
CA TRP A 23 20.49 4.46 8.03
C TRP A 23 19.56 3.54 7.26
N ILE A 24 18.78 2.76 7.99
CA ILE A 24 17.95 1.71 7.39
C ILE A 24 16.49 1.87 7.74
N VAL A 25 15.61 1.53 6.78
CA VAL A 25 14.18 1.37 7.00
C VAL A 25 13.84 -0.11 7.11
N CYS A 26 13.21 -0.46 8.22
CA CYS A 26 12.84 -1.81 8.63
C CYS A 26 11.33 -2.04 8.46
N GLU A 27 10.98 -3.30 8.17
CA GLU A 27 9.62 -3.81 8.32
C GLU A 27 9.16 -3.67 9.79
N LEU A 28 7.85 -3.46 9.99
CA LEU A 28 7.25 -3.37 11.32
C LEU A 28 7.11 -4.75 11.97
N GLU A 29 6.93 -5.80 11.16
CA GLU A 29 6.80 -7.18 11.62
C GLU A 29 7.94 -8.03 11.04
N PHE A 30 8.71 -8.67 11.93
CA PHE A 30 9.78 -9.57 11.50
C PHE A 30 10.04 -10.63 12.57
N ASN A 31 9.91 -11.91 12.20
CA ASN A 31 10.20 -13.07 13.05
C ASN A 31 9.50 -13.05 14.43
N GLY A 32 8.30 -12.47 14.54
CA GLY A 32 7.59 -12.35 15.82
C GLY A 32 8.35 -11.54 16.88
N ILE A 33 9.32 -10.72 16.47
CA ILE A 33 10.14 -9.94 17.40
C ILE A 33 9.33 -8.73 17.88
N HIS A 34 9.16 -8.65 19.20
CA HIS A 34 8.68 -7.45 19.90
C HIS A 34 9.84 -6.78 20.63
N ARG A 35 9.85 -5.45 20.66
CA ARG A 35 10.92 -4.66 21.30
C ARG A 35 10.31 -3.58 22.18
N GLN A 36 10.98 -3.30 23.28
CA GLN A 36 10.78 -2.07 24.04
C GLN A 36 11.52 -0.94 23.32
N VAL A 37 10.80 0.15 23.05
CA VAL A 37 11.36 1.34 22.40
C VAL A 37 12.41 1.98 23.32
N MET A 38 13.53 2.39 22.74
CA MET A 38 14.64 3.05 23.45
C MET A 38 15.18 2.22 24.63
N THR A 39 15.40 0.93 24.37
CA THR A 39 16.13 0.07 25.31
C THR A 39 17.57 0.56 25.44
N PRO A 40 18.08 0.86 26.64
CA PRO A 40 19.43 1.39 26.84
C PRO A 40 20.52 0.56 26.15
N GLY A 41 21.42 1.22 25.42
CA GLY A 41 22.52 0.58 24.70
C GLY A 41 22.13 -0.07 23.36
N HIS A 42 20.83 -0.06 23.00
CA HIS A 42 20.35 -0.52 21.69
C HIS A 42 20.08 0.66 20.75
N TYR A 43 19.83 0.35 19.47
CA TYR A 43 19.51 1.40 18.51
C TYR A 43 18.19 2.10 18.89
N THR A 44 18.09 3.39 18.58
CA THR A 44 16.83 4.14 18.75
C THR A 44 15.91 3.83 17.59
N GLU A 45 14.70 3.35 17.88
CA GLU A 45 13.63 3.18 16.90
C GLU A 45 13.19 4.53 16.34
N LEU A 46 13.19 4.66 15.02
CA LEU A 46 12.56 5.78 14.33
C LEU A 46 11.27 5.32 13.68
N PHE A 47 10.27 6.18 13.61
CA PHE A 47 9.01 5.88 12.95
C PHE A 47 8.85 6.82 11.76
N PHE A 48 8.55 6.23 10.62
CA PHE A 48 8.26 6.95 9.38
C PHE A 48 6.84 6.58 9.01
N LEU A 49 6.10 7.55 8.45
CA LEU A 49 4.78 7.33 7.88
C LEU A 49 4.81 6.17 6.89
N ASP A 50 5.80 6.16 6.00
CA ASP A 50 6.00 5.12 5.00
C ASP A 50 7.47 5.02 4.55
N GLU A 51 7.73 4.21 3.53
CA GLU A 51 9.08 4.03 3.01
C GLU A 51 9.55 5.25 2.21
N ALA A 52 8.68 5.91 1.44
CA ALA A 52 9.05 7.12 0.70
C ALA A 52 9.58 8.22 1.62
N THR A 53 8.95 8.40 2.79
CA THR A 53 9.40 9.29 3.87
C THR A 53 10.78 8.87 4.41
N ALA A 54 11.03 7.57 4.55
CA ALA A 54 12.32 7.09 5.02
C ALA A 54 13.45 7.29 3.98
N LEU A 55 13.14 7.03 2.71
CA LEU A 55 14.05 7.23 1.58
C LEU A 55 14.40 8.71 1.41
N SER A 56 13.45 9.62 1.58
CA SER A 56 13.73 11.07 1.51
C SER A 56 14.67 11.54 2.62
N ALA A 57 14.66 10.88 3.79
CA ALA A 57 15.64 11.10 4.84
C ALA A 57 16.99 10.37 4.61
N GLY A 58 17.18 9.72 3.45
CA GLY A 58 18.40 8.99 3.09
C GLY A 58 18.58 7.65 3.79
N HIS A 59 17.49 6.97 4.13
CA HIS A 59 17.52 5.57 4.57
C HIS A 59 17.46 4.66 3.35
N ARG A 60 18.10 3.49 3.43
CA ARG A 60 17.88 2.40 2.46
C ARG A 60 17.14 1.23 3.11
N PRO A 61 16.53 0.31 2.34
CA PRO A 61 15.88 -0.85 2.92
C PRO A 61 16.84 -1.72 3.74
N CYS A 62 16.35 -2.23 4.87
CA CYS A 62 17.10 -3.11 5.76
C CYS A 62 17.39 -4.47 5.09
N SER A 63 18.66 -4.87 5.05
CA SER A 63 19.07 -6.16 4.47
C SER A 63 18.68 -7.39 5.30
N LYS A 64 18.21 -7.19 6.54
CA LYS A 64 17.75 -8.26 7.43
C LYS A 64 16.24 -8.50 7.31
N CYS A 65 15.41 -7.52 7.70
CA CYS A 65 13.96 -7.69 7.71
C CYS A 65 13.28 -7.35 6.37
N ALA A 66 13.86 -6.46 5.57
CA ALA A 66 13.35 -6.08 4.24
C ALA A 66 14.24 -6.66 3.12
N ARG A 67 14.77 -7.88 3.30
CA ARG A 67 15.84 -8.46 2.45
C ARG A 67 15.54 -8.42 0.96
N SER A 68 14.31 -8.74 0.55
CA SER A 68 13.90 -8.70 -0.86
C SER A 68 13.98 -7.28 -1.43
N ARG A 69 13.47 -6.29 -0.70
CA ARG A 69 13.52 -4.87 -1.08
C ARG A 69 14.95 -4.36 -1.11
N ALA A 70 15.77 -4.70 -0.12
CA ALA A 70 17.18 -4.33 -0.08
C ALA A 70 17.94 -4.87 -1.32
N LYS A 71 17.66 -6.11 -1.72
CA LYS A 71 18.26 -6.68 -2.95
C LYS A 71 17.85 -5.92 -4.20
N ILE A 72 16.56 -5.58 -4.34
CA ILE A 72 16.06 -4.80 -5.48
C ILE A 72 16.70 -3.41 -5.48
N PHE A 73 16.68 -2.72 -4.33
CA PHE A 73 17.29 -1.41 -4.18
C PHE A 73 18.77 -1.40 -4.56
N THR A 74 19.57 -2.32 -4.02
CA THR A 74 20.99 -2.44 -4.36
C THR A 74 21.21 -2.77 -5.84
N THR A 75 20.36 -3.62 -6.44
CA THR A 75 20.46 -3.95 -7.87
C THR A 75 20.24 -2.72 -8.74
N LEU A 76 19.20 -1.94 -8.43
CA LEU A 76 18.89 -0.70 -9.16
C LEU A 76 19.92 0.39 -8.86
N TRP A 77 20.42 0.49 -7.64
CA TRP A 77 21.49 1.40 -7.26
C TRP A 77 22.73 1.24 -8.13
N MET A 78 23.20 0.00 -8.33
CA MET A 78 24.38 -0.25 -9.16
C MET A 78 24.20 0.24 -10.61
N ARG A 79 22.97 0.18 -11.14
CA ARG A 79 22.65 0.69 -12.47
C ARG A 79 22.55 2.21 -12.49
N ALA A 80 21.86 2.77 -11.50
CA ALA A 80 21.55 4.19 -11.43
C ALA A 80 22.75 5.06 -11.05
N ASN A 81 23.70 4.51 -10.28
CA ASN A 81 24.83 5.23 -9.69
C ASN A 81 26.17 4.55 -10.03
N PRO A 82 26.57 4.49 -11.33
CA PRO A 82 27.83 3.89 -11.73
C PRO A 82 29.01 4.57 -11.03
N GLY A 83 30.00 3.79 -10.62
CA GLY A 83 31.21 4.30 -9.94
C GLY A 83 31.05 4.60 -8.44
N THR A 84 29.87 4.39 -7.84
CA THR A 84 29.64 4.63 -6.40
C THR A 84 29.86 3.41 -5.49
N GLY A 85 30.40 2.31 -6.03
CA GLY A 85 30.51 1.04 -5.31
C GLY A 85 29.19 0.25 -5.32
N SER A 86 29.23 -0.99 -4.83
CA SER A 86 28.08 -1.92 -4.84
C SER A 86 27.77 -2.54 -3.48
N SER A 87 28.67 -2.38 -2.52
CA SER A 87 28.46 -2.85 -1.15
C SER A 87 27.49 -1.93 -0.41
N LEU A 88 26.83 -2.47 0.61
CA LEU A 88 25.93 -1.68 1.46
C LEU A 88 26.66 -0.54 2.16
N SER A 89 27.94 -0.71 2.50
CA SER A 89 28.74 0.33 3.15
C SER A 89 28.98 1.51 2.21
N GLU A 90 29.35 1.24 0.96
CA GLU A 90 29.57 2.29 -0.05
C GLU A 90 28.27 3.06 -0.35
N ILE A 91 27.14 2.35 -0.41
CA ILE A 91 25.80 2.98 -0.51
C ILE A 91 25.55 3.88 0.70
N ASP A 92 25.85 3.39 1.91
CA ASP A 92 25.65 4.14 3.16
C ASP A 92 26.53 5.39 3.23
N ASP A 93 27.76 5.31 2.74
CA ASP A 93 28.72 6.42 2.68
C ASP A 93 28.27 7.47 1.65
N ARG A 94 27.84 7.05 0.45
CA ARG A 94 27.26 7.98 -0.53
C ARG A 94 26.01 8.67 0.01
N LEU A 95 25.09 7.91 0.62
CA LEU A 95 23.89 8.50 1.21
C LEU A 95 24.22 9.47 2.34
N LYS A 96 25.29 9.21 3.12
CA LYS A 96 25.74 10.15 4.16
C LYS A 96 26.09 11.52 3.57
N GLU A 97 26.76 11.55 2.43
CA GLU A 97 27.15 12.80 1.76
C GLU A 97 25.95 13.59 1.20
N GLU A 98 24.82 12.92 0.96
CA GLU A 98 23.61 13.54 0.38
C GLU A 98 22.53 13.87 1.43
N ARG A 99 22.63 13.36 2.66
CA ARG A 99 21.64 13.61 3.71
C ARG A 99 21.69 15.07 4.16
N THR A 100 20.55 15.75 4.14
CA THR A 100 20.37 17.06 4.80
C THR A 100 20.79 17.04 6.27
N ALA A 101 20.59 15.93 6.97
CA ALA A 101 21.04 15.78 8.36
C ALA A 101 22.59 15.74 8.52
N SER A 102 23.33 15.61 7.43
CA SER A 102 24.80 15.58 7.38
C SER A 102 25.39 16.84 6.75
N VAL A 103 24.76 17.38 5.70
CA VAL A 103 25.27 18.54 4.93
C VAL A 103 24.38 19.80 5.02
N GLY A 104 23.31 19.76 5.82
CA GLY A 104 22.37 20.89 5.93
C GLY A 104 21.61 21.13 4.63
N VAL A 105 21.30 22.40 4.34
CA VAL A 105 20.55 22.82 3.14
C VAL A 105 21.26 22.47 1.82
N GLU A 106 22.56 22.20 1.85
CA GLU A 106 23.34 21.74 0.68
C GLU A 106 22.93 20.33 0.22
N GLY A 107 22.23 19.57 1.06
CA GLY A 107 21.64 18.28 0.67
C GLY A 107 20.38 18.43 -0.19
N PHE A 108 19.84 19.66 -0.30
CA PHE A 108 18.75 19.94 -1.22
C PHE A 108 19.30 20.30 -2.60
N TRP A 109 18.55 19.94 -3.63
CA TRP A 109 18.91 20.24 -5.01
C TRP A 109 17.65 20.58 -5.82
N GLU A 110 17.82 21.25 -6.95
CA GLU A 110 16.69 21.72 -7.77
C GLU A 110 16.48 20.82 -8.98
N ALA A 111 15.21 20.61 -9.34
CA ALA A 111 14.82 19.87 -10.54
C ALA A 111 13.48 20.35 -11.08
N MET A 112 13.22 20.07 -12.37
CA MET A 112 11.87 20.23 -12.92
C MET A 112 10.98 19.08 -12.46
N PRO A 113 9.73 19.34 -11.99
CA PRO A 113 8.82 18.30 -11.51
C PRO A 113 8.62 17.13 -12.49
N GLU A 114 8.52 17.43 -13.79
CA GLU A 114 8.35 16.43 -14.85
C GLU A 114 9.51 15.45 -15.02
N GLN A 115 10.70 15.79 -14.50
CA GLN A 115 11.88 14.93 -14.54
C GLN A 115 11.94 13.98 -13.33
N LEU A 116 11.09 14.20 -12.33
CA LEU A 116 11.14 13.50 -11.06
C LEU A 116 10.27 12.23 -11.09
N PRO A 117 10.80 11.08 -10.66
CA PRO A 117 10.03 9.87 -10.51
C PRO A 117 9.09 9.95 -9.29
N SER A 118 8.00 9.18 -9.34
CA SER A 118 7.13 8.94 -8.18
C SER A 118 7.95 8.43 -6.99
N GLY A 119 7.66 8.93 -5.79
CA GLY A 119 8.42 8.60 -4.58
C GLY A 119 9.41 9.70 -4.16
N THR A 120 9.56 10.74 -4.96
CA THR A 120 10.47 11.86 -4.68
C THR A 120 9.81 12.87 -3.76
N PHE A 121 10.45 13.22 -2.65
CA PHE A 121 10.02 14.33 -1.81
C PHE A 121 10.61 15.67 -2.25
N LEU A 122 9.75 16.68 -2.18
CA LEU A 122 9.98 18.08 -2.50
C LEU A 122 9.80 18.94 -1.23
N LEU A 123 10.38 20.14 -1.24
CA LEU A 123 10.08 21.19 -0.29
C LEU A 123 9.40 22.35 -1.03
N LEU A 124 8.11 22.55 -0.78
CA LEU A 124 7.31 23.59 -1.43
C LEU A 124 6.88 24.65 -0.41
N THR A 125 6.83 25.90 -0.86
CA THR A 125 6.30 27.01 -0.07
C THR A 125 4.84 27.25 -0.46
N GLN A 126 3.90 27.10 0.48
CA GLN A 126 2.50 27.41 0.29
C GLN A 126 1.99 28.25 1.47
N GLY A 127 1.27 29.34 1.18
CA GLY A 127 0.78 30.23 2.24
C GLY A 127 1.88 30.91 3.08
N GLY A 128 3.11 30.99 2.56
CA GLY A 128 4.27 31.52 3.27
C GLY A 128 5.07 30.48 4.08
N GLU A 129 4.58 29.23 4.17
CA GLU A 129 5.23 28.17 4.94
C GLU A 129 5.84 27.11 4.02
N LYS A 130 7.07 26.68 4.36
CA LYS A 130 7.74 25.54 3.69
C LYS A 130 7.22 24.24 4.28
N ALA A 131 6.71 23.35 3.44
CA ALA A 131 6.26 22.03 3.84
C ALA A 131 6.88 20.95 2.94
N PRO A 132 7.06 19.71 3.45
CA PRO A 132 7.45 18.57 2.63
C PRO A 132 6.25 18.04 1.83
N TRP A 133 6.50 17.68 0.57
CA TRP A 133 5.51 17.11 -0.33
C TRP A 133 6.08 15.88 -1.02
N LEU A 134 5.25 14.88 -1.24
CA LEU A 134 5.58 13.74 -2.07
C LEU A 134 5.11 13.98 -3.50
N TRP A 135 6.03 13.88 -4.45
CA TRP A 135 5.71 13.75 -5.86
C TRP A 135 5.32 12.31 -6.18
N TRP A 136 4.09 12.13 -6.65
CA TRP A 136 3.51 10.82 -6.93
C TRP A 136 2.60 10.88 -8.16
N GLN A 137 2.93 10.10 -9.19
CA GLN A 137 2.15 9.96 -10.42
C GLN A 137 1.75 11.33 -11.04
N GLY A 138 2.70 12.25 -11.13
CA GLY A 138 2.48 13.57 -11.72
C GLY A 138 1.75 14.58 -10.83
N ARG A 139 1.59 14.29 -9.53
CA ARG A 139 0.90 15.16 -8.57
C ARG A 139 1.74 15.33 -7.31
N ALA A 140 1.65 16.49 -6.68
CA ALA A 140 2.26 16.76 -5.39
C ALA A 140 1.24 16.55 -4.27
N TYR A 141 1.61 15.77 -3.27
CA TYR A 141 0.82 15.49 -2.07
C TYR A 141 1.53 16.00 -0.82
N LYS A 142 0.87 16.86 -0.05
CA LYS A 142 1.43 17.42 1.19
C LYS A 142 1.58 16.33 2.22
N TRP A 143 2.77 16.21 2.80
CA TRP A 143 3.06 15.22 3.83
C TRP A 143 2.72 15.74 5.23
N SER A 144 2.19 14.85 6.06
CA SER A 144 1.97 15.04 7.49
C SER A 144 2.15 13.69 8.22
N GLU A 145 2.22 13.72 9.55
CA GLU A 145 2.31 12.50 10.36
C GLU A 145 1.07 11.60 10.22
N ASP A 146 -0.09 12.19 9.93
CA ASP A 146 -1.37 11.49 9.73
C ASP A 146 -1.52 10.92 8.31
N GLY A 147 -0.63 11.29 7.39
CA GLY A 147 -0.68 10.86 6.00
C GLY A 147 -0.43 11.98 5.00
N TYR A 148 -0.89 11.73 3.80
CA TYR A 148 -0.81 12.64 2.67
C TYR A 148 -2.16 13.30 2.44
N ALA A 149 -2.13 14.62 2.29
CA ALA A 149 -3.28 15.45 1.99
C ALA A 149 -2.96 16.38 0.82
N GLU A 150 -3.99 16.98 0.23
CA GLU A 150 -3.86 18.04 -0.78
C GLU A 150 -3.25 17.60 -2.12
N VAL A 151 -3.78 18.16 -3.21
CA VAL A 151 -3.25 17.99 -4.56
C VAL A 151 -2.98 19.38 -5.07
N CYS A 152 -1.71 19.76 -5.16
CA CYS A 152 -1.33 20.92 -5.95
C CYS A 152 -0.84 20.43 -7.31
N SER A 153 -1.42 20.97 -8.38
CA SER A 153 -0.81 20.87 -9.70
C SER A 153 0.38 21.80 -9.71
N LEU A 154 1.58 21.24 -9.70
CA LEU A 154 2.79 22.03 -9.97
C LEU A 154 2.78 22.41 -11.44
N THR A 155 2.93 23.69 -11.75
CA THR A 155 3.17 24.11 -13.13
C THR A 155 4.58 23.65 -13.52
N ASN A 156 4.74 23.06 -14.71
CA ASN A 156 6.03 22.53 -15.20
C ASN A 156 7.07 23.61 -15.50
N GLU A 157 6.81 24.87 -15.15
CA GLU A 157 7.61 26.04 -15.53
C GLU A 157 8.59 26.47 -14.42
N LYS A 158 8.57 25.83 -13.25
CA LYS A 158 9.42 26.21 -12.11
C LYS A 158 10.19 25.02 -11.54
N LEU A 159 11.46 25.27 -11.26
CA LEU A 159 12.29 24.37 -10.47
C LEU A 159 11.69 24.22 -9.07
N VAL A 160 11.73 22.99 -8.56
CA VAL A 160 11.34 22.65 -7.20
C VAL A 160 12.54 22.16 -6.41
N MET A 161 12.57 22.52 -5.12
CA MET A 161 13.57 21.99 -4.20
C MET A 161 13.25 20.52 -3.89
N VAL A 162 14.20 19.65 -4.14
CA VAL A 162 14.15 18.21 -3.88
C VAL A 162 14.90 17.93 -2.59
N ILE A 163 14.26 17.22 -1.67
CA ILE A 163 14.88 16.82 -0.39
C ILE A 163 15.28 15.34 -0.37
N THR A 164 14.81 14.56 -1.35
CA THR A 164 15.26 13.17 -1.50
C THR A 164 16.68 13.14 -2.05
N PRO A 165 17.59 12.33 -1.47
CA PRO A 165 18.97 12.23 -1.95
C PRO A 165 19.05 11.94 -3.44
N HIS A 166 19.96 12.60 -4.15
CA HIS A 166 20.08 12.51 -5.60
C HIS A 166 20.29 11.06 -6.07
N SER A 167 21.12 10.29 -5.37
CA SER A 167 21.37 8.88 -5.69
C SER A 167 20.13 8.01 -5.46
N THR A 168 19.28 8.38 -4.50
CA THR A 168 18.00 7.70 -4.26
C THR A 168 16.99 8.02 -5.36
N VAL A 169 16.90 9.28 -5.81
CA VAL A 169 16.02 9.65 -6.93
C VAL A 169 16.40 8.93 -8.21
N ARG A 170 17.69 8.74 -8.49
CA ARG A 170 18.14 7.91 -9.62
C ARG A 170 17.65 6.46 -9.49
N VAL A 171 17.67 5.87 -8.29
CA VAL A 171 17.14 4.52 -8.05
C VAL A 171 15.63 4.43 -8.26
N LEU A 172 14.88 5.45 -7.85
CA LEU A 172 13.44 5.54 -8.12
C LEU A 172 13.18 5.59 -9.64
N LYS A 173 14.00 6.35 -10.39
CA LYS A 173 13.91 6.47 -11.85
C LYS A 173 14.21 5.15 -12.58
N GLU A 174 15.09 4.32 -12.04
CA GLU A 174 15.36 2.95 -12.53
C GLU A 174 14.23 1.95 -12.19
N GLY A 175 13.16 2.38 -11.51
CA GLY A 175 11.97 1.57 -11.25
C GLY A 175 11.86 1.02 -9.83
N TYR A 176 12.58 1.57 -8.85
CA TYR A 176 12.32 1.23 -7.46
C TYR A 176 11.00 1.90 -7.01
N GLU A 177 9.98 1.10 -6.75
CA GLU A 177 8.70 1.60 -6.25
C GLU A 177 8.68 1.60 -4.72
N PRO A 178 8.72 2.76 -4.05
CA PRO A 178 8.63 2.83 -2.60
C PRO A 178 7.21 2.54 -2.13
N ARG A 179 7.09 1.92 -0.97
CA ARG A 179 5.79 1.79 -0.30
C ARG A 179 5.37 3.15 0.23
N VAL A 180 4.17 3.55 -0.13
CA VAL A 180 3.55 4.80 0.29
C VAL A 180 2.33 4.55 1.17
N HIS A 181 2.03 5.49 2.05
CA HIS A 181 0.86 5.41 2.93
C HIS A 181 -0.45 5.41 2.14
N PHE A 182 -1.46 4.67 2.62
CA PHE A 182 -2.74 4.46 1.92
C PHE A 182 -3.57 5.74 1.73
N SER A 183 -3.23 6.81 2.43
CA SER A 183 -3.87 8.12 2.29
C SER A 183 -3.66 8.75 0.90
N ILE A 184 -2.66 8.28 0.14
CA ILE A 184 -2.56 8.61 -1.29
C ILE A 184 -3.72 7.92 -2.01
N LYS A 185 -4.79 8.67 -2.23
CA LYS A 185 -5.94 8.23 -3.02
C LYS A 185 -5.62 8.42 -4.50
N ASP A 186 -5.63 7.35 -5.28
CA ASP A 186 -5.70 7.46 -6.74
C ASP A 186 -7.02 8.14 -7.12
N GLN A 187 -6.98 9.46 -7.31
CA GLN A 187 -8.13 10.24 -7.80
C GLN A 187 -8.37 10.07 -9.31
N ALA A 188 -7.69 9.12 -9.96
CA ALA A 188 -7.83 8.83 -11.39
C ALA A 188 -9.27 8.45 -11.81
N SER A 189 -10.17 8.12 -10.88
CA SER A 189 -11.57 7.79 -11.19
C SER A 189 -12.57 8.96 -11.21
N GLU A 190 -12.19 10.17 -10.78
CA GLU A 190 -13.11 11.33 -10.76
C GLU A 190 -12.94 12.27 -11.95
N TYR A 191 -11.74 12.39 -12.52
CA TYR A 191 -11.50 13.29 -13.65
C TYR A 191 -12.12 12.78 -14.96
N SER A 192 -12.11 11.46 -15.18
CA SER A 192 -12.69 10.84 -16.38
C SER A 192 -14.23 10.92 -16.44
N LYS A 193 -14.90 11.24 -15.32
CA LYS A 193 -16.37 11.42 -15.28
C LYS A 193 -16.84 12.85 -15.56
N LYS A 194 -15.96 13.86 -15.58
CA LYS A 194 -16.35 15.26 -15.80
C LYS A 194 -16.27 15.74 -17.24
N GLU A 195 -15.53 15.06 -18.12
CA GLU A 195 -15.35 15.49 -19.53
C GLU A 195 -16.24 14.78 -20.55
N GLN A 196 -17.11 13.86 -20.13
CA GLN A 196 -18.08 13.21 -21.03
C GLN A 196 -19.52 13.50 -20.60
N LYS A 197 -19.95 14.73 -20.86
CA LYS A 197 -21.39 15.02 -21.02
C LYS A 197 -21.58 15.65 -22.41
N PRO A 198 -22.00 14.89 -23.43
CA PRO A 198 -22.39 15.50 -24.69
C PRO A 198 -23.70 16.27 -24.48
N GLU A 199 -23.78 17.45 -25.11
CA GLU A 199 -24.99 18.24 -25.26
C GLU A 199 -26.13 17.37 -25.80
N LYS A 200 -27.27 17.38 -25.09
CA LYS A 200 -28.50 16.79 -25.62
C LYS A 200 -29.08 17.74 -26.65
N THR A 201 -28.85 17.44 -27.92
CA THR A 201 -29.66 17.95 -29.03
C THR A 201 -31.07 17.39 -28.94
N ASN A 202 -32.01 18.28 -29.21
CA ASN A 202 -33.44 18.12 -29.13
C ASN A 202 -33.92 17.36 -30.38
N THR A 203 -34.51 16.17 -30.21
CA THR A 203 -35.23 15.52 -31.31
C THR A 203 -36.55 14.96 -30.78
N LEU A 204 -37.63 15.48 -31.36
CA LEU A 204 -39.00 15.04 -31.16
C LEU A 204 -39.14 13.56 -31.51
N LEU A 205 -39.86 12.83 -30.67
CA LEU A 205 -40.49 11.56 -31.02
C LEU A 205 -41.97 11.67 -30.68
N THR A 206 -42.76 11.41 -31.71
CA THR A 206 -44.21 11.46 -31.78
C THR A 206 -44.86 10.29 -31.03
N SER A 207 -46.11 10.55 -30.70
CA SER A 207 -47.18 9.72 -30.14
C SER A 207 -47.28 8.28 -30.66
N GLU A 208 -47.97 7.44 -29.87
CA GLU A 208 -48.28 5.99 -30.01
C GLU A 208 -47.38 5.14 -29.07
N GLU A 209 -47.83 4.46 -28.02
CA GLU A 209 -49.11 3.81 -27.72
C GLU A 209 -49.46 3.85 -26.22
N VAL A 210 -50.76 3.70 -25.97
CA VAL A 210 -51.51 3.97 -24.75
C VAL A 210 -52.13 2.65 -24.27
N MET A 211 -52.02 2.36 -22.96
CA MET A 211 -52.88 1.45 -22.14
C MET A 211 -52.73 -0.06 -22.40
N ALA A 212 -52.95 -1.02 -21.48
CA ALA A 212 -53.52 -1.06 -20.14
C ALA A 212 -53.02 -2.34 -19.42
N SER A 213 -53.00 -2.36 -18.08
CA SER A 213 -53.94 -3.20 -17.29
C SER A 213 -53.48 -3.41 -15.84
N GLU A 214 -54.48 -3.37 -14.98
CA GLU A 214 -54.46 -3.21 -13.53
C GLU A 214 -54.50 -4.54 -12.74
N LEU A 215 -54.00 -4.43 -11.50
CA LEU A 215 -54.47 -5.08 -10.26
C LEU A 215 -54.35 -6.61 -10.09
N LYS A 216 -53.57 -7.00 -9.07
CA LYS A 216 -54.11 -7.65 -7.86
C LYS A 216 -53.08 -7.73 -6.73
N GLU A 217 -53.43 -7.12 -5.60
CA GLU A 217 -52.89 -7.40 -4.28
C GLU A 217 -53.23 -8.85 -3.86
N SER A 218 -52.30 -9.52 -3.16
CA SER A 218 -52.65 -10.38 -2.03
C SER A 218 -51.47 -10.60 -1.08
N SER A 219 -51.83 -10.58 0.20
CA SER A 219 -51.08 -10.47 1.46
C SER A 219 -50.07 -11.61 1.79
N PRO A 220 -49.28 -11.46 2.88
CA PRO A 220 -47.97 -12.07 3.08
C PRO A 220 -48.03 -13.48 3.69
N ARG A 221 -47.03 -14.31 3.41
CA ARG A 221 -46.84 -15.58 4.13
C ARG A 221 -45.42 -15.74 4.68
N LYS A 222 -45.41 -15.67 6.01
CA LYS A 222 -44.73 -16.54 6.99
C LYS A 222 -43.20 -16.55 6.97
N GLU A 223 -42.69 -15.87 8.01
CA GLU A 223 -41.51 -16.28 8.76
C GLU A 223 -41.36 -17.81 8.78
N SER A 224 -40.26 -18.28 8.18
CA SER A 224 -39.71 -19.59 8.48
C SER A 224 -38.42 -19.38 9.26
N SER A 225 -38.44 -19.85 10.50
CA SER A 225 -37.30 -20.01 11.41
C SER A 225 -36.06 -20.61 10.70
N PRO A 226 -34.85 -20.30 11.18
CA PRO A 226 -33.61 -20.60 10.47
C PRO A 226 -33.39 -22.11 10.40
N ARG A 227 -33.39 -22.66 9.18
CA ARG A 227 -32.81 -23.97 8.92
C ARG A 227 -31.36 -23.94 9.44
N LYS A 228 -31.03 -24.81 10.40
CA LYS A 228 -29.64 -25.12 10.77
C LYS A 228 -28.89 -25.45 9.47
N LYS A 229 -28.09 -24.51 8.96
CA LYS A 229 -27.16 -24.76 7.85
C LYS A 229 -26.26 -25.90 8.33
N SER A 230 -26.37 -27.07 7.72
CA SER A 230 -25.31 -28.09 7.76
C SER A 230 -24.02 -27.34 7.41
N GLN A 231 -23.11 -27.26 8.38
CA GLN A 231 -21.86 -26.55 8.24
C GLN A 231 -21.06 -27.34 7.20
N LYS A 232 -21.03 -26.85 5.95
CA LYS A 232 -20.23 -27.47 4.90
C LYS A 232 -18.78 -27.44 5.36
N THR A 233 -18.19 -28.62 5.50
CA THR A 233 -16.75 -28.77 5.71
C THR A 233 -16.02 -28.03 4.60
N LEU A 234 -15.04 -27.21 4.98
CA LEU A 234 -14.17 -26.49 4.06
C LEU A 234 -12.74 -26.99 4.25
N TYR A 235 -11.93 -26.83 3.21
CA TYR A 235 -10.54 -27.25 3.17
C TYR A 235 -9.64 -26.09 2.76
N LYS A 236 -8.46 -26.01 3.35
CA LYS A 236 -7.41 -25.04 2.99
C LYS A 236 -6.18 -25.78 2.45
N ARG A 237 -5.38 -25.11 1.63
CA ARG A 237 -4.08 -25.65 1.22
C ARG A 237 -3.13 -25.76 2.41
N GLU A 238 -2.40 -26.87 2.51
CA GLU A 238 -1.32 -27.05 3.49
C GLU A 238 -0.25 -25.95 3.33
N VAL A 239 0.07 -25.62 2.08
CA VAL A 239 0.98 -24.52 1.72
C VAL A 239 0.19 -23.43 1.03
N THR A 240 0.19 -22.23 1.61
CA THR A 240 -0.46 -21.06 1.01
C THR A 240 0.23 -20.70 -0.33
N PRO A 241 -0.53 -20.64 -1.44
CA PRO A 241 0.02 -20.32 -2.76
C PRO A 241 0.55 -18.88 -2.83
N ARG A 242 1.30 -18.56 -3.90
CA ARG A 242 1.90 -17.25 -4.12
C ARG A 242 1.49 -16.66 -5.48
N GLY A 243 1.71 -15.36 -5.66
CA GLY A 243 1.53 -14.70 -6.95
C GLY A 243 0.09 -14.80 -7.47
N ARG A 244 -0.07 -15.20 -8.74
CA ARG A 244 -1.39 -15.33 -9.39
C ARG A 244 -2.25 -16.42 -8.75
N GLU A 245 -1.67 -17.54 -8.33
CA GLU A 245 -2.41 -18.61 -7.66
C GLU A 245 -2.99 -18.16 -6.32
N LEU A 246 -2.28 -17.30 -5.58
CA LEU A 246 -2.80 -16.71 -4.35
C LEU A 246 -4.06 -15.87 -4.62
N ALA A 247 -4.06 -15.10 -5.71
CA ALA A 247 -5.22 -14.28 -6.06
C ALA A 247 -6.45 -15.14 -6.37
N VAL A 248 -6.28 -16.22 -7.14
CA VAL A 248 -7.34 -17.19 -7.45
C VAL A 248 -7.84 -17.88 -6.18
N TYR A 249 -6.92 -18.33 -5.32
CA TYR A 249 -7.24 -18.98 -4.05
C TYR A 249 -8.02 -18.05 -3.11
N PHE A 250 -7.58 -16.79 -2.98
CA PHE A 250 -8.25 -15.80 -2.15
C PHE A 250 -9.67 -15.48 -2.68
N ALA A 251 -9.84 -15.34 -3.99
CA ALA A 251 -11.16 -15.16 -4.59
C ALA A 251 -12.10 -16.34 -4.29
N GLY A 252 -11.57 -17.57 -4.36
CA GLY A 252 -12.32 -18.77 -3.95
C GLY A 252 -12.74 -18.73 -2.48
N ILE A 253 -11.84 -18.31 -1.57
CA ILE A 253 -12.16 -18.14 -0.14
C ILE A 253 -13.30 -17.15 0.04
N LEU A 254 -13.21 -15.95 -0.55
CA LEU A 254 -14.23 -14.91 -0.42
C LEU A 254 -15.62 -15.40 -0.84
N ARG A 255 -15.68 -16.20 -1.92
CA ARG A 255 -16.90 -16.82 -2.45
C ARG A 255 -17.47 -17.88 -1.51
N VAL A 256 -16.65 -18.81 -1.01
CA VAL A 256 -17.15 -19.90 -0.14
C VAL A 256 -17.54 -19.42 1.25
N THR A 257 -16.93 -18.35 1.75
CA THR A 257 -17.22 -17.78 3.06
C THR A 257 -18.32 -16.73 3.04
N GLY A 258 -18.84 -16.38 1.85
CA GLY A 258 -19.85 -15.34 1.68
C GLY A 258 -19.33 -13.92 1.90
N MET A 259 -18.02 -13.73 2.12
CA MET A 259 -17.44 -12.40 2.37
C MET A 259 -17.58 -11.45 1.19
N GLU A 260 -17.62 -11.96 -0.04
CA GLU A 260 -17.95 -11.16 -1.23
C GLU A 260 -19.42 -10.68 -1.27
N ASN A 261 -20.27 -11.15 -0.35
CA ASN A 261 -21.66 -10.73 -0.20
C ASN A 261 -21.87 -10.00 1.15
N GLY A 262 -20.78 -9.58 1.80
CA GLY A 262 -20.82 -8.85 3.08
C GLY A 262 -20.89 -9.73 4.32
N GLU A 263 -20.83 -11.07 4.21
CA GLU A 263 -20.75 -11.95 5.39
C GLU A 263 -19.40 -11.79 6.10
N THR A 264 -19.36 -12.15 7.39
CA THR A 264 -18.13 -12.14 8.20
C THR A 264 -17.56 -13.55 8.33
N TYR A 265 -16.23 -13.68 8.26
CA TYR A 265 -15.56 -14.96 8.42
C TYR A 265 -14.21 -14.84 9.11
N PRO A 266 -13.80 -15.81 9.96
CA PRO A 266 -12.48 -15.81 10.59
C PRO A 266 -11.38 -16.23 9.59
N LEU A 267 -10.95 -15.31 8.72
CA LEU A 267 -9.97 -15.56 7.65
C LEU A 267 -8.66 -16.25 8.08
N LYS A 268 -8.24 -16.12 9.35
CA LYS A 268 -7.08 -16.86 9.91
C LYS A 268 -7.18 -18.37 9.74
N LYS A 269 -8.41 -18.88 9.63
CA LYS A 269 -8.68 -20.29 9.34
C LYS A 269 -8.09 -20.73 7.99
N PHE A 270 -8.07 -19.86 6.98
CA PHE A 270 -7.56 -20.14 5.63
C PHE A 270 -6.15 -19.61 5.37
N LEU A 271 -5.81 -18.46 5.94
CA LEU A 271 -4.60 -17.70 5.60
C LEU A 271 -3.88 -17.26 6.87
N GLY A 272 -2.59 -17.59 6.96
CA GLY A 272 -1.74 -17.13 8.07
C GLY A 272 -1.38 -15.64 7.97
N ASN A 273 -1.36 -15.07 6.76
CA ASN A 273 -1.00 -13.68 6.52
C ASN A 273 -1.96 -13.01 5.52
N PHE A 274 -2.80 -12.12 6.05
CA PHE A 274 -3.68 -11.24 5.28
C PHE A 274 -3.69 -9.81 5.87
N SER A 275 -2.73 -9.49 6.75
CA SER A 275 -2.62 -8.16 7.36
C SER A 275 -2.46 -7.07 6.30
N GLY A 276 -1.78 -7.35 5.18
CA GLY A 276 -1.70 -6.43 4.05
C GLY A 276 -3.05 -6.06 3.43
N HIS A 277 -4.08 -6.92 3.52
CA HIS A 277 -5.44 -6.56 3.09
C HIS A 277 -6.18 -5.73 4.15
N ILE A 278 -5.87 -5.93 5.44
CA ILE A 278 -6.37 -5.08 6.53
C ILE A 278 -5.78 -3.68 6.40
N SER A 279 -4.45 -3.57 6.30
CA SER A 279 -3.74 -2.29 6.18
C SER A 279 -4.11 -1.53 4.91
N ALA A 280 -4.44 -2.23 3.83
CA ALA A 280 -4.93 -1.62 2.60
C ALA A 280 -6.43 -1.29 2.63
N GLY A 281 -7.10 -1.48 3.77
CA GLY A 281 -8.54 -1.21 3.94
C GLY A 281 -9.43 -2.06 3.04
N ARG A 282 -8.96 -3.23 2.57
CA ARG A 282 -9.70 -4.14 1.68
C ARG A 282 -10.59 -5.09 2.49
N ILE A 283 -10.15 -5.45 3.68
CA ILE A 283 -10.92 -6.22 4.65
C ILE A 283 -10.84 -5.49 5.98
N GLU A 284 -11.87 -5.61 6.80
CA GLU A 284 -11.93 -4.99 8.12
C GLU A 284 -12.42 -5.98 9.15
N ALA A 285 -12.04 -5.75 10.41
CA ALA A 285 -12.50 -6.57 11.52
C ALA A 285 -14.00 -6.32 11.75
N ALA A 286 -14.74 -7.40 12.01
CA ALA A 286 -16.17 -7.37 12.29
C ALA A 286 -16.53 -8.49 13.26
N SER A 287 -17.74 -8.46 13.83
CA SER A 287 -18.22 -9.54 14.68
C SER A 287 -18.17 -10.88 13.94
N GLY A 288 -17.50 -11.88 14.51
CA GLY A 288 -17.30 -13.19 13.89
C GLY A 288 -16.08 -13.31 12.96
N GLY A 289 -15.27 -12.25 12.78
CA GLY A 289 -13.99 -12.33 12.07
C GLY A 289 -13.69 -11.09 11.25
N TYR A 290 -13.70 -11.24 9.93
CA TYR A 290 -13.39 -10.19 8.97
C TYR A 290 -14.47 -10.12 7.89
N ARG A 291 -14.74 -8.94 7.36
CA ARG A 291 -15.60 -8.73 6.18
C ARG A 291 -14.86 -7.98 5.08
N LEU A 292 -15.37 -8.09 3.86
CA LEU A 292 -14.88 -7.33 2.72
C LEU A 292 -15.43 -5.89 2.77
N THR A 293 -14.57 -4.90 2.53
CA THR A 293 -14.97 -3.49 2.43
C THR A 293 -15.32 -3.14 0.98
N PRO A 294 -16.00 -2.00 0.71
CA PRO A 294 -16.21 -1.53 -0.67
C PRO A 294 -14.91 -1.39 -1.48
N THR A 295 -13.82 -0.97 -0.82
CA THR A 295 -12.46 -0.94 -1.40
C THR A 295 -11.97 -2.35 -1.74
N GLY A 296 -12.21 -3.32 -0.86
CA GLY A 296 -11.90 -4.73 -1.10
C GLY A 296 -12.65 -5.31 -2.29
N HIS A 297 -13.96 -5.08 -2.38
CA HIS A 297 -14.78 -5.49 -3.52
C HIS A 297 -14.20 -4.97 -4.83
N SER A 298 -13.94 -3.66 -4.91
CA SER A 298 -13.34 -3.03 -6.09
C SER A 298 -11.99 -3.63 -6.43
N TYR A 299 -11.14 -3.85 -5.41
CA TYR A 299 -9.82 -4.43 -5.57
C TYR A 299 -9.89 -5.84 -6.18
N PHE A 300 -10.66 -6.76 -5.59
CA PHE A 300 -10.72 -8.14 -6.07
C PHE A 300 -11.43 -8.24 -7.43
N ALA A 301 -12.45 -7.42 -7.69
CA ALA A 301 -13.10 -7.35 -9.01
C ALA A 301 -12.12 -6.88 -10.10
N SER A 302 -11.28 -5.87 -9.83
CA SER A 302 -10.33 -5.33 -10.81
C SER A 302 -9.23 -6.30 -11.25
N ARG A 303 -9.05 -7.43 -10.54
CA ARG A 303 -8.02 -8.43 -10.86
C ARG A 303 -8.33 -9.25 -12.12
N GLY A 304 -9.56 -9.19 -12.63
CA GLY A 304 -9.96 -9.87 -13.86
C GLY A 304 -9.70 -11.38 -13.83
N ILE A 305 -9.85 -12.01 -12.65
CA ILE A 305 -9.62 -13.45 -12.49
C ILE A 305 -10.73 -14.17 -13.27
N PRO A 306 -10.39 -15.07 -14.21
CA PRO A 306 -11.40 -15.80 -14.97
C PRO A 306 -12.33 -16.58 -14.04
N GLU A 307 -13.64 -16.44 -14.22
CA GLU A 307 -14.67 -17.08 -13.36
C GLU A 307 -14.50 -18.61 -13.29
N ALA A 308 -14.02 -19.24 -14.38
CA ALA A 308 -13.69 -20.66 -14.40
C ALA A 308 -12.60 -21.05 -13.38
N GLN A 309 -11.61 -20.19 -13.16
CA GLN A 309 -10.54 -20.42 -12.17
C GLN A 309 -11.05 -20.22 -10.75
N VAL A 310 -11.89 -19.21 -10.52
CA VAL A 310 -12.56 -19.00 -9.22
C VAL A 310 -13.43 -20.21 -8.87
N ASN A 311 -14.23 -20.69 -9.82
CA ASN A 311 -15.07 -21.87 -9.65
C ASN A 311 -14.26 -23.15 -9.38
N ALA A 312 -13.10 -23.31 -10.02
CA ALA A 312 -12.19 -24.41 -9.73
C ALA A 312 -11.66 -24.34 -8.28
N ALA A 313 -11.23 -23.16 -7.83
CA ALA A 313 -10.78 -22.95 -6.45
C ALA A 313 -11.89 -23.19 -5.43
N VAL A 314 -13.11 -22.71 -5.71
CA VAL A 314 -14.31 -22.96 -4.88
C VAL A 314 -14.56 -24.45 -4.71
N ARG A 315 -14.49 -25.23 -5.80
CA ARG A 315 -14.66 -26.69 -5.74
C ARG A 315 -13.58 -27.32 -4.87
N GLN A 316 -12.31 -26.97 -5.07
CA GLN A 316 -11.21 -27.51 -4.26
C GLN A 316 -11.34 -27.16 -2.77
N ILE A 317 -11.75 -25.94 -2.43
CA ILE A 317 -12.00 -25.53 -1.04
C ILE A 317 -13.18 -26.32 -0.43
N GLN A 318 -14.16 -26.75 -1.23
CA GLN A 318 -15.31 -27.50 -0.73
C GLN A 318 -15.09 -29.01 -0.67
N THR A 319 -14.20 -29.56 -1.51
CA THR A 319 -14.01 -31.02 -1.64
C THR A 319 -12.68 -31.50 -1.08
N GLY A 320 -11.71 -30.62 -0.87
CA GLY A 320 -10.34 -30.98 -0.48
C GLY A 320 -9.61 -31.76 -1.59
N GLY A 321 -8.59 -32.52 -1.19
CA GLY A 321 -7.73 -33.32 -2.05
C GLY A 321 -6.30 -33.44 -1.50
N GLU A 322 -5.39 -34.00 -2.30
CA GLU A 322 -3.97 -34.07 -1.94
C GLU A 322 -3.39 -32.65 -1.73
N GLY A 323 -2.74 -32.42 -0.58
CA GLY A 323 -2.22 -31.10 -0.19
C GLY A 323 -3.25 -30.12 0.38
N TRP A 324 -4.44 -30.61 0.76
CA TRP A 324 -5.49 -29.84 1.43
C TRP A 324 -5.84 -30.44 2.79
N VAL A 325 -6.08 -29.58 3.77
CA VAL A 325 -6.45 -29.95 5.15
C VAL A 325 -7.77 -29.30 5.54
N GLU A 326 -8.55 -29.98 6.37
CA GLU A 326 -9.83 -29.48 6.87
C GLU A 326 -9.66 -28.17 7.65
N VAL A 327 -10.67 -27.31 7.53
CA VAL A 327 -10.73 -26.01 8.19
C VAL A 327 -11.58 -26.15 9.46
N ASP A 328 -10.91 -26.35 10.60
CA ASP A 328 -11.52 -26.34 11.94
C ASP A 328 -12.14 -24.98 12.29
#